data_AF-A0A972SSW1-F1
#
_entry.id   AF-A0A972SSW1-F1
#
_cell.length_a   1.000
_cell.length_b   1.000
_cell.length_c   1.000
_cell.angle_alpha   90.00
_cell.angle_beta   90.00
_cell.angle_gamma   90.00
#
_symmetry.space_group_name_H-M   'P 1'
#
loop_
_entity.id
_entity.type
_entity.pdbx_description
1 polymer ?
#
loop_
_entity_poly.entity_id
_entity_poly.type
_entity_poly.pdbx_seq_one_letter_code
_entity_poly.pdbx_strand_id
1 'polypeptide(L)'
;MTRFKLAKREKILLGLLLVVAAGALVYCFWLGGAVNKFFSTRQTLAAQQAQLAQAEKMAADLPLYETQNQAAHRKLQALVVNFPNKLEAGKVLLRLEGCARQNGVRLQVYQPLASVDKQEYLELPVRVVVAGTYSQIVGFLRTMEGLPNLMGIRTFSIQPEVPKQGSAAKAQSKTSLGVKPTEAQPLTADITVLFYGTGTKK
;
A
#
# COMPACT_ATOMS: atom_id res chain seq x y z
N MET A 1 76.02 -3.12 -10.55
CA MET A 1 76.23 -1.81 -9.88
C MET A 1 75.62 -1.92 -8.49
N THR A 2 76.28 -1.82 -7.34
CA THR A 2 77.61 -1.38 -6.89
C THR A 2 77.94 -2.25 -5.66
N ARG A 3 79.08 -2.96 -5.66
CA ARG A 3 79.52 -3.76 -4.50
C ARG A 3 80.26 -2.85 -3.53
N PHE A 4 79.52 -2.16 -2.66
CA PHE A 4 80.14 -1.39 -1.57
C PHE A 4 80.89 -2.36 -0.64
N LYS A 5 82.21 -2.22 -0.54
CA LYS A 5 83.02 -2.84 0.52
C LYS A 5 82.80 -2.02 1.79
N LEU A 6 81.72 -2.29 2.52
CA LEU A 6 81.43 -1.59 3.77
C LEU A 6 82.50 -1.90 4.82
N ALA A 7 83.13 -0.86 5.35
CA ALA A 7 84.03 -0.97 6.49
C ALA A 7 83.23 -1.45 7.73
N LYS A 8 83.90 -2.13 8.67
CA LYS A 8 83.25 -2.72 9.86
C LYS A 8 82.37 -1.71 10.62
N ARG A 9 82.74 -0.41 10.59
CA ARG A 9 82.05 0.72 11.23
C ARG A 9 80.73 1.10 10.54
N GLU A 10 80.68 1.09 9.21
CA GLU A 10 79.45 1.42 8.45
C GLU A 10 78.37 0.36 8.62
N LYS A 11 78.76 -0.92 8.71
CA LYS A 11 77.82 -2.01 9.00
C LYS A 11 77.19 -1.88 10.39
N ILE A 12 77.95 -1.38 11.37
CA ILE A 12 77.45 -1.15 12.74
C ILE A 12 76.45 0.03 12.75
N LEU A 13 76.78 1.13 12.05
CA LEU A 13 75.88 2.29 11.95
C LEU A 13 74.57 1.93 11.21
N LEU A 14 74.66 1.19 10.10
CA LEU A 14 73.48 0.69 9.38
C LEU A 14 72.63 -0.25 10.24
N GLY A 15 73.26 -1.16 10.99
CA GLY A 15 72.57 -2.05 11.91
C GLY A 15 71.84 -1.30 13.02
N LEU A 16 72.49 -0.31 13.63
CA LEU A 16 71.89 0.53 14.67
C LEU A 16 70.69 1.34 14.12
N LEU A 17 70.85 1.94 12.93
CA LEU A 17 69.76 2.67 12.27
C LEU A 17 68.57 1.77 11.94
N LEU A 18 68.83 0.53 11.49
CA LEU A 18 67.78 -0.47 11.24
C LEU A 18 67.05 -0.86 12.52
N VAL A 19 67.76 -1.02 13.64
CA VAL A 19 67.17 -1.33 14.95
C VAL A 19 66.32 -0.17 15.46
N VAL A 20 66.78 1.07 15.33
CA VAL A 20 66.01 2.27 15.73
C VAL A 20 64.77 2.42 14.85
N ALA A 21 64.90 2.23 13.53
CA ALA A 21 63.76 2.27 12.61
C ALA A 21 62.74 1.16 12.90
N ALA A 22 63.21 -0.06 13.21
CA ALA A 22 62.33 -1.16 13.61
C ALA A 22 61.61 -0.85 14.93
N GLY A 23 62.31 -0.29 15.93
CA GLY A 23 61.71 0.12 17.20
C GLY A 23 60.64 1.21 17.03
N ALA A 24 60.89 2.19 16.17
CA ALA A 24 59.91 3.24 15.85
C ALA A 24 58.68 2.70 15.13
N LEU A 25 58.85 1.75 14.20
CA LEU A 25 57.73 1.09 13.51
C LEU A 25 56.89 0.24 14.47
N VAL A 26 57.51 -0.51 15.39
CA VAL A 26 56.81 -1.29 16.41
C VAL A 26 56.02 -0.38 17.35
N TYR A 27 56.62 0.73 17.80
CA TYR A 27 55.94 1.70 18.65
C TYR A 27 54.75 2.37 17.92
N CYS A 28 54.94 2.76 16.66
CA CYS A 28 53.89 3.35 15.83
C CYS A 28 52.73 2.37 15.57
N PHE A 29 53.04 1.10 15.29
CA PHE A 29 52.05 0.05 15.09
C PHE A 29 51.25 -0.23 16.37
N TRP A 30 51.91 -0.24 17.53
CA TRP A 30 51.27 -0.41 18.83
C TRP A 30 50.32 0.75 19.18
N LEU A 31 50.73 2.00 18.92
CA LEU A 31 49.90 3.20 19.16
C LEU A 31 48.72 3.30 18.16
N GLY A 32 48.91 2.91 16.90
CA GLY A 32 47.87 2.93 15.87
C GLY A 32 46.64 2.09 16.26
N GLY A 33 46.85 0.95 16.92
CA GLY A 33 45.77 0.10 17.42
C GLY A 33 44.92 0.74 18.53
N ALA A 34 45.52 1.60 19.36
CA ALA A 34 44.80 2.31 20.43
C ALA A 34 43.95 3.47 19.87
N VAL A 35 44.49 4.23 18.91
CA VAL A 35 43.78 5.36 18.27
C VAL A 35 42.53 4.88 17.52
N ASN A 36 42.61 3.76 16.80
CA ASN A 36 41.45 3.19 16.08
C ASN A 36 40.30 2.76 17.01
N LYS A 37 40.60 2.33 18.24
CA LYS A 37 39.57 2.03 19.24
C LYS A 37 38.86 3.29 19.73
N PHE A 38 39.61 4.38 19.96
CA PHE A 38 39.01 5.66 20.34
C PHE A 38 38.08 6.24 19.27
N PHE A 39 38.48 6.19 17.99
CA PHE A 39 37.63 6.67 16.90
C PHE A 39 36.36 5.81 16.72
N SER A 40 36.48 4.48 16.79
CA SER A 40 35.32 3.59 16.66
C SER A 40 34.36 3.68 17.86
N THR A 41 34.85 3.81 19.09
CA THR A 41 34.01 4.04 20.28
C THR A 41 33.31 5.39 20.23
N ARG A 42 33.98 6.45 19.74
CA ARG A 42 33.35 7.77 19.58
C ARG A 42 32.26 7.77 18.50
N GLN A 43 32.49 7.06 17.40
CA GLN A 43 31.53 6.96 16.31
C GLN A 43 30.29 6.15 16.71
N THR A 44 30.47 5.08 17.47
CA THR A 44 29.35 4.29 18.03
C THR A 44 28.55 5.08 19.07
N LEU A 45 29.21 5.85 19.94
CA LEU A 45 28.52 6.77 20.86
C LEU A 45 27.71 7.84 20.13
N ALA A 46 28.27 8.47 19.10
CA ALA A 46 27.56 9.45 18.30
C ALA A 46 26.35 8.85 17.58
N ALA A 47 26.48 7.62 17.05
CA ALA A 47 25.38 6.90 16.43
C ALA A 47 24.26 6.55 17.43
N GLN A 48 24.62 6.09 18.63
CA GLN A 48 23.63 5.78 19.68
C GLN A 48 22.92 7.04 20.19
N GLN A 49 23.63 8.15 20.35
CA GLN A 49 23.01 9.45 20.70
C GLN A 49 22.06 9.94 19.61
N ALA A 50 22.41 9.77 18.33
CA ALA A 50 21.52 10.12 17.23
C ALA A 50 20.25 9.25 17.20
N GLN A 51 20.36 7.96 17.52
CA GLN A 51 19.19 7.06 17.63
C GLN A 51 18.27 7.45 18.79
N LEU A 52 18.83 7.77 19.96
CA LEU A 52 18.05 8.24 21.10
C LEU A 52 17.35 9.57 20.79
N ALA A 53 18.05 10.53 20.19
CA ALA A 53 17.45 11.81 19.79
C ALA A 53 16.33 11.65 18.74
N GLN A 54 16.42 10.65 17.85
CA GLN A 54 15.33 10.33 16.93
C GLN A 54 14.13 9.70 17.66
N ALA A 55 14.38 8.76 18.58
CA ALA A 55 13.34 8.13 19.38
C ALA A 55 12.61 9.14 20.29
N GLU A 56 13.35 10.07 20.91
CA GLU A 56 12.78 11.15 21.73
C GLU A 56 11.90 12.10 20.92
N LYS A 57 12.31 12.45 19.68
CA LYS A 57 11.47 13.26 18.78
C LYS A 57 10.17 12.54 18.41
N MET A 58 10.26 11.26 18.03
CA MET A 58 9.06 10.46 17.74
C MET A 58 8.13 10.33 18.96
N ALA A 59 8.69 10.19 20.16
CA ALA A 59 7.92 10.17 21.41
C ALA A 59 7.30 11.53 21.75
N ALA A 60 8.01 12.64 21.49
CA ALA A 60 7.50 13.99 21.70
C ALA A 60 6.36 14.36 20.72
N ASP A 61 6.36 13.79 19.52
CA ASP A 61 5.32 14.00 18.50
C ASP A 61 4.08 13.12 18.72
N LEU A 62 4.18 12.06 19.55
CA LEU A 62 3.08 11.17 19.90
C LEU A 62 1.78 11.89 20.38
N PRO A 63 1.82 12.83 21.34
CA PRO A 63 0.63 13.55 21.79
C PRO A 63 -0.03 14.38 20.69
N LEU A 64 0.76 14.90 19.74
CA LEU A 64 0.22 15.64 18.59
C LEU A 64 -0.57 14.69 17.68
N TYR A 65 -0.05 13.49 17.40
CA TYR A 65 -0.75 12.48 16.61
C TYR A 65 -2.01 11.96 17.30
N GLU A 66 -1.97 11.73 18.61
CA GLU A 66 -3.16 11.35 19.38
C GLU A 66 -4.24 12.43 19.31
N THR A 67 -3.87 13.70 19.46
CA THR A 67 -4.79 14.84 19.36
C THR A 67 -5.42 14.92 17.96
N GLN A 68 -4.62 14.74 16.91
CA GLN A 68 -5.11 14.71 15.52
C GLN A 68 -6.07 13.53 15.29
N ASN A 69 -5.75 12.35 15.82
CA ASN A 69 -6.61 11.18 15.73
C ASN A 69 -7.95 11.41 16.43
N GLN A 70 -7.94 11.96 17.63
CA GLN A 70 -9.17 12.29 18.36
C GLN A 70 -10.00 13.35 17.63
N ALA A 71 -9.36 14.39 17.09
CA ALA A 71 -10.04 15.40 16.30
C ALA A 71 -10.68 14.80 15.03
N ALA A 72 -9.99 13.89 14.35
CA ALA A 72 -10.51 13.15 13.21
C ALA A 72 -11.70 12.24 13.59
N HIS A 73 -11.60 11.51 14.71
CA HIS A 73 -12.69 10.67 15.22
C HIS A 73 -13.93 11.49 15.57
N ARG A 74 -13.77 12.66 16.22
CA ARG A 74 -14.90 13.55 16.54
C ARG A 74 -15.60 14.07 15.28
N LYS A 75 -14.83 14.46 14.25
CA LYS A 75 -15.39 14.86 12.95
C LYS A 75 -16.15 13.70 12.29
N LEU A 76 -15.57 12.49 12.33
CA LEU A 76 -16.23 11.30 11.80
C LEU A 76 -17.54 11.01 12.54
N GLN A 77 -17.55 11.03 13.87
CA GLN A 77 -18.75 10.81 14.68
C GLN A 77 -19.86 11.83 14.36
N ALA A 78 -19.52 13.11 14.16
CA ALA A 78 -20.49 14.12 13.75
C ALA A 78 -21.10 13.85 12.36
N LEU A 79 -20.33 13.28 11.44
CA LEU A 79 -20.81 12.87 10.11
C LEU A 79 -21.64 11.57 10.18
N VAL A 80 -21.27 10.64 11.07
CA VAL A 80 -21.97 9.37 11.27
C VAL A 80 -23.41 9.55 11.72
N VAL A 81 -23.70 10.56 12.55
CA VAL A 81 -25.08 10.89 12.97
C VAL A 81 -25.98 11.26 11.79
N ASN A 82 -25.40 11.77 10.69
CA ASN A 82 -26.13 12.08 9.47
C ASN A 82 -26.30 10.86 8.55
N PHE A 83 -25.70 9.71 8.88
CA PHE A 83 -26.00 8.48 8.16
C PHE A 83 -27.41 7.99 8.54
N PRO A 84 -28.26 7.66 7.56
CA PRO A 84 -29.59 7.17 7.85
C PRO A 84 -29.50 5.89 8.68
N ASN A 85 -30.16 5.93 9.85
CA ASN A 85 -30.07 4.93 10.91
C ASN A 85 -30.41 3.49 10.50
N LYS A 86 -30.97 3.28 9.31
CA LYS A 86 -31.36 1.97 8.77
C LYS A 86 -31.19 1.95 7.26
N LEU A 87 -30.13 1.30 6.78
CA LEU A 87 -30.05 0.85 5.40
C LEU A 87 -31.09 -0.26 5.21
N GLU A 88 -32.26 0.10 4.68
CA GLU A 88 -33.24 -0.90 4.27
C GLU A 88 -32.79 -1.50 2.92
N ALA A 89 -32.41 -2.78 2.93
CA ALA A 89 -31.97 -3.51 1.73
C ALA A 89 -32.94 -3.34 0.54
N GLY A 90 -34.25 -3.23 0.81
CA GLY A 90 -35.26 -2.94 -0.20
C GLY A 90 -35.12 -1.56 -0.86
N LYS A 91 -34.90 -0.49 -0.07
CA LYS A 91 -34.72 0.87 -0.62
C LYS A 91 -33.47 0.98 -1.49
N VAL A 92 -32.42 0.23 -1.14
CA VAL A 92 -31.19 0.11 -1.93
C VAL A 92 -31.47 -0.52 -3.29
N LEU A 93 -32.18 -1.66 -3.31
CA LEU A 93 -32.54 -2.33 -4.56
C LEU A 93 -33.39 -1.43 -5.47
N LEU A 94 -34.41 -0.76 -4.93
CA LEU A 94 -35.25 0.17 -5.71
C LEU A 94 -34.45 1.31 -6.36
N ARG A 95 -33.44 1.85 -5.66
CA ARG A 95 -32.56 2.89 -6.21
C ARG A 95 -31.67 2.34 -7.32
N LEU A 96 -31.08 1.16 -7.11
CA LEU A 96 -30.23 0.50 -8.08
C LEU A 96 -31.00 0.16 -9.38
N GLU A 97 -32.21 -0.37 -9.24
CA GLU A 97 -33.13 -0.65 -10.34
C GLU A 97 -33.52 0.64 -11.09
N GLY A 98 -33.77 1.73 -10.37
CA GLY A 98 -34.01 3.05 -10.97
C GLY A 98 -32.84 3.51 -11.84
N CYS A 99 -31.61 3.41 -11.33
CA CYS A 99 -30.40 3.79 -12.07
C CYS A 99 -30.11 2.87 -13.26
N ALA A 100 -30.36 1.57 -13.12
CA ALA A 100 -30.20 0.59 -14.19
C ALA A 100 -31.19 0.91 -15.34
N ARG A 101 -32.46 1.15 -15.00
CA ARG A 101 -33.51 1.51 -15.96
C ARG A 101 -33.21 2.84 -16.67
N GLN A 102 -32.72 3.84 -15.95
CA GLN A 102 -32.38 5.15 -16.52
C GLN A 102 -31.27 5.07 -17.57
N ASN A 103 -30.32 4.15 -17.39
CA ASN A 103 -29.18 3.98 -18.30
C ASN A 103 -29.36 2.84 -19.32
N GLY A 104 -30.53 2.18 -19.33
CA GLY A 104 -30.82 1.08 -20.26
C GLY A 104 -30.03 -0.20 -19.98
N VAL A 105 -29.53 -0.38 -18.75
CA VAL A 105 -28.75 -1.54 -18.32
C VAL A 105 -29.69 -2.54 -17.63
N ARG A 106 -29.50 -3.85 -17.86
CA ARG A 106 -30.27 -4.89 -17.17
C ARG A 106 -29.53 -5.37 -15.92
N LEU A 107 -30.23 -5.38 -14.79
CA LEU A 107 -29.75 -6.04 -13.57
C LEU A 107 -29.96 -7.56 -13.70
N GLN A 108 -28.89 -8.34 -13.64
CA GLN A 108 -28.97 -9.82 -13.70
C GLN A 108 -28.94 -10.46 -12.32
N VAL A 109 -28.06 -9.97 -11.43
CA VAL A 109 -27.85 -10.55 -10.11
C VAL A 109 -27.78 -9.44 -9.08
N TYR A 110 -28.54 -9.58 -8.00
CA TYR A 110 -28.44 -8.79 -6.79
C TYR A 110 -28.26 -9.75 -5.61
N GLN A 111 -27.10 -9.70 -4.95
CA GLN A 111 -26.79 -10.55 -3.81
C GLN A 111 -26.20 -9.69 -2.68
N PRO A 112 -26.99 -9.41 -1.62
CA PRO A 112 -26.46 -8.87 -0.38
C PRO A 112 -25.47 -9.86 0.23
N LEU A 113 -24.31 -9.36 0.64
CA LEU A 113 -23.27 -10.10 1.32
C LEU A 113 -23.38 -9.88 2.84
N ALA A 114 -22.62 -10.65 3.61
CA ALA A 114 -22.58 -10.50 5.07
C ALA A 114 -22.13 -9.07 5.46
N SER A 115 -22.85 -8.47 6.40
CA SER A 115 -22.50 -7.15 6.94
C SER A 115 -21.22 -7.20 7.75
N VAL A 116 -20.35 -6.20 7.58
CA VAL A 116 -19.08 -6.08 8.30
C VAL A 116 -19.20 -4.92 9.27
N ASP A 117 -19.16 -5.23 10.57
CA ASP A 117 -19.22 -4.23 11.64
C ASP A 117 -17.82 -3.59 11.83
N LYS A 118 -17.75 -2.26 11.73
CA LYS A 118 -16.56 -1.46 12.09
C LYS A 118 -16.88 -0.70 13.38
N GLN A 119 -15.84 -0.27 14.09
CA GLN A 119 -16.03 0.37 15.40
C GLN A 119 -16.90 1.63 15.33
N GLU A 120 -16.91 2.32 14.18
CA GLU A 120 -17.63 3.58 13.96
C GLU A 120 -18.84 3.47 13.01
N TYR A 121 -18.93 2.43 12.17
CA TYR A 121 -19.98 2.27 11.15
C TYR A 121 -20.14 0.81 10.68
N LEU A 122 -21.26 0.51 10.02
CA LEU A 122 -21.56 -0.81 9.45
C LEU A 122 -21.39 -0.78 7.93
N GLU A 123 -20.64 -1.72 7.37
CA GLU A 123 -20.55 -1.95 5.92
C GLU A 123 -21.54 -3.05 5.50
N LEU A 124 -22.37 -2.79 4.49
CA LEU A 124 -23.26 -3.75 3.86
C LEU A 124 -22.87 -3.91 2.38
N PRO A 125 -22.04 -4.93 2.06
CA PRO A 125 -21.65 -5.18 0.69
C PRO A 125 -22.81 -5.80 -0.11
N VAL A 126 -22.96 -5.36 -1.36
CA VAL A 126 -23.92 -5.91 -2.31
C VAL A 126 -23.18 -6.22 -3.60
N ARG A 127 -23.25 -7.48 -4.04
CA ARG A 127 -22.78 -7.88 -5.36
C ARG A 127 -23.89 -7.67 -6.38
N VAL A 128 -23.54 -6.95 -7.44
CA VAL A 128 -24.44 -6.58 -8.51
C VAL A 128 -23.83 -7.00 -9.84
N VAL A 129 -24.55 -7.78 -10.63
CA VAL A 129 -24.16 -8.10 -12.01
C VAL A 129 -25.09 -7.38 -12.96
N VAL A 130 -24.51 -6.59 -13.86
CA VAL A 130 -25.25 -5.82 -14.87
C VAL A 130 -24.86 -6.25 -16.28
N ALA A 131 -25.81 -6.20 -17.21
CA ALA A 131 -25.57 -6.47 -18.63
C ALA A 131 -26.08 -5.32 -19.51
N GLY A 132 -25.25 -4.92 -20.48
CA GLY A 132 -25.54 -3.83 -21.40
C GLY A 132 -24.37 -3.54 -22.33
N THR A 133 -24.46 -2.47 -23.11
CA THR A 133 -23.31 -1.99 -23.91
C THR A 133 -22.30 -1.27 -23.02
N TYR A 134 -21.05 -1.15 -23.48
CA TYR A 134 -20.00 -0.45 -22.73
C TYR A 134 -20.43 0.96 -22.31
N SER A 135 -20.99 1.73 -23.24
CA SER A 135 -21.46 3.11 -22.98
C SER A 135 -22.59 3.16 -21.95
N GLN A 136 -23.50 2.19 -21.95
CA GLN A 136 -24.58 2.09 -20.96
C GLN A 136 -24.04 1.74 -19.57
N ILE A 137 -23.08 0.80 -19.47
CA ILE A 137 -22.44 0.42 -18.21
C ILE A 137 -21.65 1.60 -17.63
N VAL A 138 -20.91 2.34 -18.46
CA VAL A 138 -20.19 3.54 -18.03
C VAL A 138 -21.17 4.64 -17.59
N GLY A 139 -22.28 4.84 -18.31
CA GLY A 139 -23.34 5.79 -17.91
C GLY A 139 -23.99 5.42 -16.57
N PHE A 140 -24.25 4.12 -16.38
CA PHE A 140 -24.73 3.59 -15.10
C PHE A 140 -23.76 3.85 -13.95
N LEU A 141 -22.46 3.60 -14.17
CA LEU A 141 -21.43 3.86 -13.15
C LEU A 141 -21.38 5.34 -12.76
N ARG A 142 -21.38 6.25 -13.73
CA ARG A 142 -21.40 7.70 -13.48
C ARG A 142 -22.65 8.15 -12.74
N THR A 143 -23.80 7.60 -13.11
CA THR A 143 -25.07 7.92 -12.43
C THR A 143 -25.06 7.43 -10.99
N MET A 144 -24.48 6.24 -10.75
CA MET A 144 -24.35 5.65 -9.42
C MET A 144 -23.42 6.47 -8.52
N GLU A 145 -22.30 6.97 -9.04
CA GLU A 145 -21.38 7.86 -8.33
C GLU A 145 -22.03 9.20 -7.94
N GLY A 146 -23.02 9.67 -8.72
CA GLY A 146 -23.75 10.90 -8.46
C GLY A 146 -24.83 10.79 -7.37
N LEU A 147 -25.10 9.60 -6.82
CA LEU A 147 -26.14 9.42 -5.81
C LEU A 147 -25.68 9.95 -4.44
N PRO A 148 -26.45 10.83 -3.79
CA PRO A 148 -26.10 11.35 -2.48
C PRO A 148 -26.20 10.26 -1.41
N ASN A 149 -25.08 10.06 -0.71
CA ASN A 149 -24.86 9.21 0.45
C ASN A 149 -24.85 7.67 0.20
N LEU A 150 -23.83 7.02 0.77
CA LEU A 150 -23.72 5.59 1.11
C LEU A 150 -23.43 4.58 0.00
N MET A 151 -22.67 4.91 -1.04
CA MET A 151 -22.18 3.89 -1.98
C MET A 151 -20.71 4.09 -2.32
N GLY A 152 -19.92 3.02 -2.16
CA GLY A 152 -18.55 2.95 -2.67
C GLY A 152 -18.38 1.73 -3.57
N ILE A 153 -17.79 1.90 -4.75
CA ILE A 153 -17.46 0.79 -5.63
C ILE A 153 -16.14 0.19 -5.15
N ARG A 154 -16.13 -1.08 -4.75
CA ARG A 154 -14.90 -1.77 -4.29
C ARG A 154 -14.19 -2.47 -5.44
N THR A 155 -14.96 -3.25 -6.19
CA THR A 155 -14.44 -4.10 -7.26
C THR A 155 -15.35 -3.99 -8.46
N PHE A 156 -14.72 -3.95 -9.63
CA PHE A 156 -15.37 -3.80 -10.91
C PHE A 156 -14.64 -4.68 -11.92
N SER A 157 -15.36 -5.57 -12.58
CA SER A 157 -14.83 -6.45 -13.62
C SER A 157 -15.82 -6.47 -14.78
N ILE A 158 -15.37 -6.06 -15.98
CA ILE A 158 -16.15 -6.19 -17.22
C ILE A 158 -15.68 -7.43 -17.97
N GLN A 159 -16.61 -8.28 -18.38
CA GLN A 159 -16.37 -9.44 -19.23
C GLN A 159 -17.35 -9.41 -20.42
N PRO A 160 -16.93 -9.83 -21.63
CA PRO A 160 -17.87 -10.02 -22.74
C PRO A 160 -18.91 -11.08 -22.38
N GLU A 161 -20.18 -10.84 -22.69
CA GLU A 161 -21.24 -11.82 -22.46
C GLU A 161 -21.02 -13.02 -23.39
N VAL A 162 -20.51 -14.12 -22.82
CA VAL A 162 -20.45 -15.39 -23.53
C VAL A 162 -21.85 -16.01 -23.42
N PRO A 163 -22.59 -16.20 -24.54
CA PRO A 163 -23.91 -16.80 -24.48
C PRO A 163 -23.81 -18.20 -23.85
N LYS A 164 -24.54 -18.43 -22.76
CA LYS A 164 -24.69 -19.75 -22.16
C LYS A 164 -25.53 -20.64 -23.09
N GLN A 165 -24.89 -21.21 -24.11
CA GLN A 165 -25.36 -22.46 -24.71
C GLN A 165 -24.76 -23.62 -23.93
N GLY A 166 -25.62 -24.55 -23.54
CA GLY A 166 -25.24 -25.77 -22.84
C GLY A 166 -24.15 -26.54 -23.57
N SER A 167 -23.24 -27.09 -22.75
CA SER A 167 -22.34 -28.21 -22.97
C SER A 167 -21.93 -28.61 -24.39
N ALA A 168 -20.59 -28.69 -24.52
CA ALA A 168 -19.80 -29.51 -25.44
C ALA A 168 -19.54 -28.95 -26.85
N ALA A 169 -18.38 -28.30 -27.02
CA ALA A 169 -17.41 -28.71 -28.04
C ALA A 169 -16.06 -28.01 -27.82
N LYS A 170 -15.03 -28.85 -27.80
CA LYS A 170 -13.61 -28.58 -27.68
C LYS A 170 -13.12 -27.86 -28.95
N ALA A 171 -12.47 -26.70 -28.85
CA ALA A 171 -11.59 -26.19 -29.90
C ALA A 171 -10.56 -25.20 -29.33
N GLN A 172 -9.29 -25.57 -29.45
CA GLN A 172 -8.12 -24.72 -29.20
C GLN A 172 -7.88 -23.80 -30.41
N SER A 173 -7.57 -22.52 -30.18
CA SER A 173 -6.69 -21.68 -31.02
C SER A 173 -6.33 -20.41 -30.25
N LYS A 174 -5.08 -20.30 -29.78
CA LYS A 174 -3.98 -19.51 -30.38
C LYS A 174 -4.34 -18.05 -30.67
N THR A 175 -3.79 -17.18 -29.82
CA THR A 175 -3.18 -15.86 -30.10
C THR A 175 -3.88 -14.93 -31.09
N SER A 176 -4.43 -13.82 -30.56
CA SER A 176 -4.27 -12.50 -31.19
C SER A 176 -4.46 -11.38 -30.17
N LEU A 177 -3.39 -10.61 -29.98
CA LEU A 177 -3.38 -9.28 -29.41
C LEU A 177 -4.40 -8.40 -30.16
N GLY A 178 -5.10 -7.53 -29.41
CA GLY A 178 -5.69 -6.32 -29.95
C GLY A 178 -7.15 -6.44 -30.41
N VAL A 179 -8.07 -6.62 -29.47
CA VAL A 179 -9.48 -6.28 -29.71
C VAL A 179 -9.77 -4.94 -29.04
N LYS A 180 -9.69 -3.88 -29.85
CA LYS A 180 -10.30 -2.58 -29.53
C LYS A 180 -11.80 -2.86 -29.26
N PRO A 181 -12.40 -2.42 -28.15
CA PRO A 181 -13.78 -2.80 -27.84
C PRO A 181 -14.73 -2.28 -28.92
N THR A 182 -15.17 -3.16 -29.80
CA THR A 182 -16.17 -2.86 -30.83
C THR A 182 -17.54 -2.75 -30.15
N GLU A 183 -18.14 -1.59 -30.37
CA GLU A 183 -19.30 -0.93 -29.75
C GLU A 183 -20.64 -1.70 -29.73
N ALA A 184 -20.68 -2.99 -30.09
CA ALA A 184 -21.93 -3.71 -30.39
C ALA A 184 -22.10 -5.08 -29.71
N GLN A 185 -21.20 -5.50 -28.82
CA GLN A 185 -21.37 -6.76 -28.07
C GLN A 185 -21.88 -6.49 -26.65
N PRO A 186 -22.86 -7.28 -26.17
CA PRO A 186 -23.33 -7.11 -24.81
C PRO A 186 -22.23 -7.54 -23.84
N LEU A 187 -21.94 -6.68 -22.87
CA LEU A 187 -20.92 -6.87 -21.85
C LEU A 187 -21.64 -7.12 -20.52
N THR A 188 -21.08 -8.00 -19.71
CA THR A 188 -21.51 -8.24 -18.33
C THR A 188 -20.47 -7.63 -17.39
N ALA A 189 -20.90 -6.74 -16.50
CA ALA A 189 -20.03 -6.18 -15.46
C ALA A 189 -20.44 -6.70 -14.08
N ASP A 190 -19.47 -7.26 -13.35
CA ASP A 190 -19.59 -7.64 -11.94
C ASP A 190 -19.09 -6.47 -11.09
N ILE A 191 -19.98 -5.92 -10.28
CA ILE A 191 -19.76 -4.72 -9.48
C ILE A 191 -20.08 -5.03 -8.03
N THR A 192 -19.11 -4.85 -7.14
CA THR A 192 -19.38 -4.87 -5.69
C THR A 192 -19.55 -3.46 -5.20
N VAL A 193 -20.76 -3.15 -4.72
CA VAL A 193 -21.13 -1.87 -4.15
C VAL A 193 -21.22 -2.01 -2.64
N LEU A 194 -20.51 -1.16 -1.91
CA LEU A 194 -20.59 -1.08 -0.46
C LEU A 194 -21.56 0.00 -0.02
N PHE A 195 -22.49 -0.37 0.85
CA PHE A 195 -23.32 0.56 1.56
C PHE A 195 -22.80 0.78 2.97
N TYR A 196 -22.82 2.02 3.44
CA TYR A 196 -22.42 2.37 4.81
C TYR A 196 -23.65 2.72 5.64
N GLY A 197 -23.71 2.29 6.89
CA GLY A 197 -24.81 2.58 7.81
C GLY A 197 -24.33 2.72 9.24
N THR A 198 -25.22 3.07 10.15
CA THR A 198 -24.91 3.11 11.58
C THR A 198 -24.97 1.69 12.16
N GLY A 199 -23.90 1.24 12.82
CA GLY A 199 -23.89 -0.01 13.57
C GLY A 199 -24.78 0.12 14.80
N THR A 200 -25.80 -0.73 14.92
CA THR A 200 -26.56 -0.81 16.18
C THR A 200 -25.72 -1.58 17.19
N LYS A 201 -25.01 -0.87 18.07
CA LYS A 201 -24.55 -1.51 19.32
C LYS A 201 -25.79 -1.91 20.12
N LYS A 202 -26.00 -3.21 20.28
CA LYS A 202 -26.76 -3.74 21.41
C LYS A 202 -25.91 -3.66 22.67
#